data_AF-A0A182FGF6-F1
#
_entry.id   AF-A0A182FGF6-F1
#
_cell.length_a   1.000
_cell.length_b   1.000
_cell.length_c   1.000
_cell.angle_alpha   90.00
_cell.angle_beta   90.00
_cell.angle_gamma   90.00
#
_symmetry.space_group_name_H-M   'P 1'
#
loop_
_entity.id
_entity.type
_entity.pdbx_description
1 polymer ?
#
loop_
_entity_poly.entity_id
_entity_poly.type
_entity_poly.pdbx_seq_one_letter_code
_entity_poly.pdbx_strand_id
1 'polypeptide(L)'
;MDAKEVTIIIKWSGKEFPIEDLTEHDTVAVLRHEICKRTQVRPERQKLLNLKHKGKPVTDDVRLGVLELKPNFKLMMVGSLESDIMEASSRPTDIGSVVNDLDKEEEDNVPLENKEIYLTKINKRIKEYTIKELNPPREGKRLLVLDIDYTIFDHRSVAENGAELMRPYLHEFLSAAYKDYDIAIWSATSMRWIVEKMKLLGVTDESRDYKLVFMLDDAAMITVLCPLRGVIEVKPLGVIWGKYSQYSSKNTIMFDDLRRNFLMNPKSGLRIKPFSEAHLNRHKDKELLKLAKYLKAIAENCDDFDKLNHRRWEDYLSKKRSS
;
A
#
# COMPACT_ATOMS: atom_id res chain seq x y z
N MET A 1 -23.70 9.11 -7.79
CA MET A 1 -24.73 8.85 -6.76
C MET A 1 -23.97 8.06 -5.72
N ASP A 2 -23.64 8.66 -4.58
CA ASP A 2 -22.71 8.02 -3.63
C ASP A 2 -23.14 6.57 -3.32
N ALA A 3 -22.22 5.62 -3.55
CA ALA A 3 -22.47 4.20 -3.30
C ALA A 3 -22.88 3.99 -1.84
N LYS A 4 -23.96 3.24 -1.60
CA LYS A 4 -24.48 3.05 -0.25
C LYS A 4 -23.51 2.23 0.61
N GLU A 5 -23.11 2.78 1.76
CA GLU A 5 -22.28 2.07 2.75
C GLU A 5 -23.05 0.91 3.40
N VAL A 6 -22.31 -0.16 3.72
CA VAL A 6 -22.85 -1.38 4.32
C VAL A 6 -22.04 -1.71 5.58
N THR A 7 -22.73 -1.86 6.72
CA THR A 7 -22.11 -2.29 7.98
C THR A 7 -22.59 -3.68 8.37
N ILE A 8 -21.65 -4.61 8.60
CA ILE A 8 -21.93 -5.98 9.02
C ILE A 8 -21.18 -6.26 10.33
N ILE A 9 -21.87 -6.80 11.32
CA ILE A 9 -21.26 -7.16 12.61
C ILE A 9 -20.93 -8.65 12.58
N ILE A 10 -19.64 -8.99 12.64
CA ILE A 10 -19.16 -10.37 12.66
C ILE A 10 -19.14 -10.87 14.09
N LYS A 11 -19.86 -11.96 14.35
CA LYS A 11 -19.79 -12.71 15.59
C LYS A 11 -18.83 -13.87 15.41
N TRP A 12 -17.68 -13.80 16.07
CA TRP A 12 -16.65 -14.84 16.04
C TRP A 12 -15.97 -14.95 17.40
N SER A 13 -15.73 -16.19 17.86
CA SER A 13 -15.06 -16.49 19.13
C SER A 13 -15.60 -15.70 20.35
N GLY A 14 -16.92 -15.55 20.43
CA GLY A 14 -17.60 -14.83 21.53
C GLY A 14 -17.48 -13.30 21.48
N LYS A 15 -16.83 -12.73 20.46
CA LYS A 15 -16.66 -11.27 20.27
C LYS A 15 -17.44 -10.78 19.06
N GLU A 16 -17.75 -9.48 19.05
CA GLU A 16 -18.38 -8.78 17.93
C GLU A 16 -17.33 -7.86 17.25
N PHE A 17 -17.22 -7.96 15.93
CA PHE A 17 -16.31 -7.16 15.11
C PHE A 17 -17.13 -6.41 14.04
N PRO A 18 -17.30 -5.08 14.16
CA PRO A 18 -17.96 -4.30 13.13
C PRO A 18 -17.06 -4.19 11.89
N ILE A 19 -17.62 -4.55 10.73
CA ILE A 19 -17.01 -4.36 9.42
C ILE A 19 -17.74 -3.21 8.74
N GLU A 20 -17.03 -2.09 8.62
CA GLU A 20 -17.61 -0.81 8.19
C GLU A 20 -17.05 -0.34 6.84
N ASP A 21 -15.99 -0.97 6.32
CA ASP A 21 -15.34 -0.55 5.07
C ASP A 21 -15.94 -1.24 3.82
N LEU A 22 -17.26 -1.32 3.76
CA LEU A 22 -18.00 -2.01 2.69
C LEU A 22 -19.05 -1.10 2.06
N THR A 23 -19.34 -1.38 0.80
CA THR A 23 -20.39 -0.75 0.00
C THR A 23 -21.33 -1.82 -0.57
N GLU A 24 -22.49 -1.40 -1.07
CA GLU A 24 -23.42 -2.31 -1.74
C GLU A 24 -22.86 -2.95 -3.02
N HIS A 25 -21.80 -2.36 -3.58
CA HIS A 25 -21.10 -2.85 -4.77
C HIS A 25 -19.97 -3.83 -4.47
N ASP A 26 -19.49 -3.87 -3.22
CA ASP A 26 -18.52 -4.87 -2.78
C ASP A 26 -19.12 -6.28 -2.85
N THR A 27 -18.26 -7.27 -3.06
CA THR A 27 -18.68 -8.68 -3.11
C THR A 27 -18.43 -9.40 -1.79
N VAL A 28 -18.95 -10.62 -1.67
CA VAL A 28 -18.65 -11.52 -0.54
C VAL A 28 -17.14 -11.79 -0.43
N ALA A 29 -16.40 -11.85 -1.54
CA ALA A 29 -14.92 -11.94 -1.50
C ALA A 29 -14.30 -10.78 -0.71
N VAL A 30 -14.75 -9.54 -0.97
CA VAL A 30 -14.27 -8.35 -0.26
C VAL A 30 -14.66 -8.40 1.22
N LEU A 31 -15.90 -8.81 1.52
CA LEU A 31 -16.33 -9.03 2.91
C LEU A 31 -15.39 -10.02 3.64
N ARG A 32 -15.04 -11.15 3.02
CA ARG A 32 -14.11 -12.12 3.62
C ARG A 32 -12.74 -11.52 3.88
N HIS A 33 -12.25 -10.72 2.95
CA HIS A 33 -10.98 -10.02 3.11
C HIS A 33 -11.02 -9.04 4.29
N GLU A 34 -12.09 -8.22 4.41
CA GLU A 34 -12.27 -7.31 5.54
C GLU A 34 -12.44 -8.04 6.89
N ILE A 35 -13.10 -9.21 6.89
CA ILE A 35 -13.16 -10.08 8.07
C ILE A 35 -11.75 -10.52 8.47
N CYS A 36 -10.91 -10.93 7.52
CA CYS A 36 -9.55 -11.37 7.77
C CYS A 36 -8.73 -10.25 8.41
N LYS A 37 -8.86 -9.00 7.96
CA LYS A 37 -8.15 -7.86 8.55
C LYS A 37 -8.50 -7.63 10.02
N ARG A 38 -9.76 -7.85 10.40
CA ARG A 38 -10.23 -7.64 11.80
C ARG A 38 -10.02 -8.84 12.71
N THR A 39 -10.00 -10.04 12.15
CA THR A 39 -10.01 -11.29 12.92
C THR A 39 -8.76 -12.14 12.76
N GLN A 40 -7.92 -11.86 11.76
CA GLN A 40 -6.78 -12.68 11.31
C GLN A 40 -7.15 -14.09 10.79
N VAL A 41 -8.44 -14.41 10.69
CA VAL A 41 -8.93 -15.66 10.08
C VAL A 41 -8.91 -15.52 8.56
N ARG A 42 -8.12 -16.34 7.87
CA ARG A 42 -7.97 -16.27 6.41
C ARG A 42 -9.30 -16.52 5.66
N PRO A 43 -9.55 -15.89 4.50
CA PRO A 43 -10.80 -16.03 3.74
C PRO A 43 -11.29 -17.47 3.53
N GLU A 44 -10.38 -18.38 3.19
CA GLU A 44 -10.63 -19.81 2.97
C GLU A 44 -11.01 -20.58 4.25
N ARG A 45 -10.73 -20.02 5.42
CA ARG A 45 -11.07 -20.59 6.75
C ARG A 45 -12.38 -20.05 7.30
N GLN A 46 -12.99 -19.06 6.66
CA GLN A 46 -14.21 -18.42 7.16
C GLN A 46 -15.46 -19.16 6.69
N LYS A 47 -16.19 -19.76 7.63
CA LYS A 47 -17.54 -20.30 7.39
C LYS A 47 -18.59 -19.28 7.82
N LEU A 48 -19.24 -18.65 6.85
CA LEU A 48 -20.29 -17.64 7.05
C LEU A 48 -21.66 -18.35 7.18
N LEU A 49 -22.17 -18.51 8.40
CA LEU A 49 -23.25 -19.46 8.70
C LEU A 49 -24.65 -18.99 8.27
N ASN A 50 -24.97 -17.73 8.54
CA ASN A 50 -26.30 -17.15 8.30
C ASN A 50 -26.33 -16.15 7.14
N LEU A 51 -25.32 -16.15 6.28
CA LEU A 51 -25.30 -15.37 5.03
C LEU A 51 -25.86 -16.21 3.89
N LYS A 52 -27.07 -15.88 3.42
CA LYS A 52 -27.78 -16.64 2.38
C LYS A 52 -28.34 -15.71 1.31
N HIS A 53 -28.34 -16.16 0.06
CA HIS A 53 -29.08 -15.52 -1.03
C HIS A 53 -30.06 -16.53 -1.62
N LYS A 54 -31.35 -16.17 -1.66
CA LYS A 54 -32.44 -17.07 -2.14
C LYS A 54 -32.40 -18.47 -1.51
N GLY A 55 -32.15 -18.52 -0.19
CA GLY A 55 -32.11 -19.76 0.59
C GLY A 55 -30.84 -20.60 0.45
N LYS A 56 -29.91 -20.24 -0.45
CA LYS A 56 -28.64 -20.95 -0.68
C LYS A 56 -27.46 -20.22 -0.03
N PRO A 57 -26.36 -20.93 0.32
CA PRO A 57 -25.11 -20.30 0.69
C PRO A 57 -24.64 -19.34 -0.41
N VAL A 58 -24.09 -18.19 -0.01
CA VAL A 58 -23.56 -17.20 -0.96
C VAL A 58 -22.18 -17.59 -1.48
N THR A 59 -21.93 -17.28 -2.74
CA THR A 59 -20.61 -17.41 -3.38
C THR A 59 -19.88 -16.06 -3.36
N ASP A 60 -18.57 -16.10 -3.58
CA ASP A 60 -17.66 -14.96 -3.40
C ASP A 60 -17.88 -13.82 -4.42
N ASP A 61 -18.52 -14.11 -5.55
CA ASP A 61 -18.88 -13.17 -6.61
C ASP A 61 -20.16 -12.37 -6.33
N VAL A 62 -20.96 -12.78 -5.35
CA VAL A 62 -22.24 -12.12 -5.03
C VAL A 62 -21.99 -10.74 -4.42
N ARG A 63 -22.66 -9.71 -4.94
CA ARG A 63 -22.62 -8.34 -4.40
C ARG A 63 -23.43 -8.22 -3.11
N LEU A 64 -22.93 -7.44 -2.16
CA LEU A 64 -23.57 -7.22 -0.87
C LEU A 64 -24.94 -6.54 -0.98
N GLY A 65 -25.13 -5.63 -1.93
CA GLY A 65 -26.42 -4.96 -2.15
C GLY A 65 -27.55 -5.93 -2.54
N VAL A 66 -27.21 -7.04 -3.20
CA VAL A 66 -28.18 -8.08 -3.63
C VAL A 66 -28.64 -8.97 -2.46
N LEU A 67 -27.96 -8.89 -1.31
CA LEU A 67 -28.30 -9.68 -0.13
C LEU A 67 -29.38 -9.02 0.73
N GLU A 68 -29.72 -7.75 0.47
CA GLU A 68 -30.76 -6.99 1.19
C GLU A 68 -30.63 -7.09 2.73
N LEU A 69 -29.39 -7.03 3.22
CA LEU A 69 -29.11 -7.18 4.64
C LEU A 69 -29.73 -6.04 5.45
N LYS A 70 -30.31 -6.39 6.61
CA LYS A 70 -30.77 -5.40 7.58
C LYS A 70 -29.57 -4.56 8.08
N PRO A 71 -29.77 -3.28 8.45
CA PRO A 71 -28.73 -2.48 9.09
C PRO A 71 -28.13 -3.21 10.30
N ASN A 72 -26.80 -3.17 10.43
CA ASN A 72 -26.06 -3.85 11.51
C ASN A 72 -26.34 -5.36 11.59
N PHE A 73 -26.53 -6.02 10.45
CA PHE A 73 -26.75 -7.46 10.38
C PHE A 73 -25.63 -8.21 11.11
N LYS A 74 -26.03 -9.07 12.05
CA LYS A 74 -25.11 -9.90 12.84
C LYS A 74 -24.85 -11.21 12.10
N LEU A 75 -23.67 -11.30 11.48
CA LEU A 75 -23.19 -12.45 10.73
C LEU A 75 -22.36 -13.37 11.66
N MET A 76 -22.82 -14.59 11.87
CA MET A 76 -22.09 -15.62 12.60
C MET A 76 -21.02 -16.23 11.70
N MET A 77 -19.78 -16.22 12.18
CA MET A 77 -18.63 -16.79 11.49
C MET A 77 -17.95 -17.83 12.37
N VAL A 78 -17.59 -18.96 11.76
CA VAL A 78 -16.71 -19.97 12.35
C VAL A 78 -15.44 -20.05 11.52
N GLY A 79 -14.30 -20.01 12.18
CA GLY A 79 -12.98 -20.13 11.58
C GLY A 79 -11.90 -20.14 12.65
N SER A 80 -10.70 -20.55 12.28
CA SER A 80 -9.54 -20.68 13.17
C SER A 80 -8.40 -19.81 12.66
N LEU A 81 -7.59 -19.28 13.58
CA LEU A 81 -6.35 -18.59 13.23
C LEU A 81 -5.32 -19.61 12.73
N GLU A 82 -4.45 -19.19 11.82
CA GLU A 82 -3.34 -20.05 11.39
C GLU A 82 -2.34 -20.29 12.52
N SER A 83 -2.13 -19.33 13.43
CA SER A 83 -1.31 -19.51 14.65
C SER A 83 -1.80 -20.68 15.51
N ASP A 84 -3.12 -20.80 15.66
CA ASP A 84 -3.76 -21.82 16.50
C ASP A 84 -3.71 -23.20 15.82
N ILE A 85 -3.58 -23.24 14.49
CA ILE A 85 -3.36 -24.46 13.69
C ILE A 85 -1.88 -24.85 13.72
N MET A 86 -0.96 -23.88 13.66
CA MET A 86 0.49 -24.07 13.71
C MET A 86 1.02 -24.41 15.11
N GLU A 87 0.26 -24.19 16.19
CA GLU A 87 0.58 -24.78 17.50
C GLU A 87 0.58 -26.33 17.48
N ALA A 88 0.12 -26.96 16.39
CA ALA A 88 0.30 -28.39 16.10
C ALA A 88 1.51 -28.73 15.18
N SER A 89 2.28 -27.74 14.70
CA SER A 89 3.50 -27.94 13.88
C SER A 89 4.39 -26.68 13.89
N SER A 90 5.55 -26.80 14.53
CA SER A 90 6.50 -25.75 14.96
C SER A 90 6.81 -24.54 14.05
N ARG A 91 7.13 -23.43 14.75
CA ARG A 91 7.76 -22.13 14.41
C ARG A 91 6.92 -21.11 13.62
N PRO A 92 6.61 -19.93 14.21
CA PRO A 92 6.08 -18.80 13.46
C PRO A 92 7.22 -17.93 12.90
N THR A 93 7.33 -17.86 11.59
CA THR A 93 8.05 -16.81 10.86
C THR A 93 7.19 -16.40 9.69
N ASP A 94 6.44 -15.31 9.81
CA ASP A 94 5.83 -14.66 8.65
C ASP A 94 5.65 -13.16 8.92
N ILE A 95 6.75 -12.41 8.80
CA ILE A 95 6.68 -10.98 8.54
C ILE A 95 6.79 -10.85 7.02
N GLY A 96 5.65 -10.65 6.38
CA GLY A 96 5.52 -10.43 4.94
C GLY A 96 5.34 -11.73 4.15
N SER A 97 4.16 -11.94 3.60
CA SER A 97 3.92 -12.97 2.59
C SER A 97 4.82 -12.72 1.37
N VAL A 98 5.63 -13.71 0.95
CA VAL A 98 6.12 -13.72 -0.44
C VAL A 98 4.89 -13.99 -1.27
N VAL A 99 4.33 -12.97 -1.89
CA VAL A 99 3.48 -13.24 -3.05
C VAL A 99 4.44 -13.36 -4.21
N ASN A 100 4.52 -14.56 -4.78
CA ASN A 100 5.20 -14.79 -6.05
C ASN A 100 4.36 -14.14 -7.15
N ASP A 101 4.41 -12.81 -7.20
CA ASP A 101 3.77 -11.98 -8.19
C ASP A 101 4.57 -12.11 -9.48
N LEU A 102 4.28 -13.15 -10.25
CA LEU A 102 4.45 -13.10 -11.69
C LEU A 102 3.48 -12.03 -12.23
N ASP A 103 3.79 -10.76 -11.97
CA ASP A 103 3.10 -9.58 -12.49
C ASP A 103 3.20 -9.61 -14.02
N LYS A 104 2.27 -10.28 -14.69
CA LYS A 104 2.13 -10.15 -16.14
C LYS A 104 1.61 -8.73 -16.40
N GLU A 105 2.42 -7.95 -17.10
CA GLU A 105 2.24 -6.50 -17.27
C GLU A 105 0.90 -6.10 -17.91
N GLU A 106 0.24 -7.03 -18.61
CA GLU A 106 -1.08 -6.84 -19.22
C GLU A 106 -2.23 -6.94 -18.21
N GLU A 107 -2.04 -7.66 -17.10
CA GLU A 107 -3.09 -7.96 -16.12
C GLU A 107 -3.45 -6.76 -15.22
N ASP A 108 -2.57 -5.77 -15.14
CA ASP A 108 -2.70 -4.60 -14.26
C ASP A 108 -3.20 -3.33 -14.97
N ASN A 109 -3.59 -3.40 -16.25
CA ASN A 109 -4.12 -2.26 -17.00
C ASN A 109 -5.65 -2.09 -16.85
N VAL A 110 -6.26 -2.68 -15.80
CA VAL A 110 -7.69 -2.51 -15.55
C VAL A 110 -7.92 -1.10 -14.98
N PRO A 111 -8.75 -0.26 -15.63
CA PRO A 111 -9.01 1.09 -15.13
C PRO A 111 -9.91 1.01 -13.88
N LEU A 112 -9.28 0.96 -12.71
CA LEU A 112 -9.95 0.92 -11.41
C LEU A 112 -10.05 2.32 -10.81
N GLU A 113 -9.13 3.23 -11.15
CA GLU A 113 -8.93 4.54 -10.55
C GLU A 113 -10.17 5.44 -10.55
N ASN A 114 -11.06 5.27 -11.52
CA ASN A 114 -12.27 6.09 -11.70
C ASN A 114 -13.56 5.39 -11.26
N LYS A 115 -13.49 4.19 -10.67
CA LYS A 115 -14.68 3.46 -10.23
C LYS A 115 -15.25 4.09 -8.95
N GLU A 116 -16.53 4.42 -8.98
CA GLU A 116 -17.26 5.10 -7.88
C GLU A 116 -17.08 4.39 -6.53
N ILE A 117 -17.17 3.05 -6.50
CA ILE A 117 -16.91 2.23 -5.31
C ILE A 117 -15.56 2.55 -4.62
N TYR A 118 -14.50 2.74 -5.39
CA TYR A 118 -13.17 2.98 -4.84
C TYR A 118 -12.96 4.46 -4.51
N LEU A 119 -13.57 5.37 -5.27
CA LEU A 119 -13.62 6.78 -4.91
C LEU A 119 -14.34 6.99 -3.57
N THR A 120 -15.43 6.26 -3.31
CA THR A 120 -16.10 6.25 -2.01
C THR A 120 -15.17 5.77 -0.88
N LYS A 121 -14.43 4.66 -1.08
CA LYS A 121 -13.43 4.18 -0.10
C LYS A 121 -12.32 5.21 0.15
N ILE A 122 -11.83 5.89 -0.90
CA ILE A 122 -10.83 6.96 -0.78
C ILE A 122 -11.40 8.14 0.03
N ASN A 123 -12.61 8.60 -0.29
CA ASN A 123 -13.28 9.69 0.42
C ASN A 123 -13.49 9.36 1.91
N LYS A 124 -13.84 8.10 2.21
CA LYS A 124 -13.92 7.62 3.59
C LYS A 124 -12.57 7.75 4.31
N ARG A 125 -11.46 7.31 3.69
CA ARG A 125 -10.11 7.50 4.25
C ARG A 125 -9.71 8.97 4.38
N ILE A 126 -10.08 9.82 3.43
CA ILE A 126 -9.86 11.27 3.52
C ILE A 126 -10.57 11.84 4.75
N LYS A 127 -11.76 11.34 5.10
CA LYS A 127 -12.52 11.81 6.27
C LYS A 127 -12.03 11.23 7.59
N GLU A 128 -11.70 9.95 7.64
CA GLU A 128 -11.50 9.20 8.89
C GLU A 128 -10.03 9.00 9.28
N TYR A 129 -9.13 8.85 8.30
CA TYR A 129 -7.72 8.62 8.60
C TYR A 129 -7.03 9.94 8.91
N THR A 130 -6.41 10.07 10.08
CA THR A 130 -5.68 11.29 10.46
C THR A 130 -4.19 11.12 10.16
N ILE A 131 -3.67 11.86 9.18
CA ILE A 131 -2.24 11.90 8.90
C ILE A 131 -1.55 12.72 10.00
N LYS A 132 -0.60 12.10 10.71
CA LYS A 132 0.27 12.81 11.65
C LYS A 132 1.41 13.45 10.88
N GLU A 133 1.35 14.76 10.75
CA GLU A 133 2.45 15.56 10.19
C GLU A 133 3.66 15.52 11.14
N LEU A 134 4.82 15.13 10.60
CA LEU A 134 6.09 15.15 11.31
C LEU A 134 6.82 16.47 11.10
N ASN A 135 6.75 17.00 9.87
CA ASN A 135 7.32 18.28 9.47
C ASN A 135 6.37 18.92 8.44
N PRO A 136 6.27 20.25 8.40
CA PRO A 136 5.35 20.92 7.49
C PRO A 136 5.73 20.71 6.02
N PRO A 137 4.74 20.55 5.12
CA PRO A 137 4.92 20.69 3.68
C PRO A 137 5.67 21.98 3.34
N ARG A 138 6.61 21.89 2.41
CA ARG A 138 7.42 23.04 1.98
C ARG A 138 6.84 23.60 0.69
N GLU A 139 6.77 24.93 0.63
CA GLU A 139 6.22 25.62 -0.53
C GLU A 139 6.96 25.26 -1.82
N GLY A 140 6.20 24.97 -2.89
CA GLY A 140 6.72 24.64 -4.21
C GLY A 140 7.41 23.28 -4.33
N LYS A 141 7.47 22.47 -3.26
CA LYS A 141 8.04 21.13 -3.32
C LYS A 141 7.05 20.11 -3.90
N ARG A 142 7.61 19.14 -4.61
CA ARG A 142 6.90 17.98 -5.15
C ARG A 142 6.72 16.94 -4.03
N LEU A 143 5.99 15.86 -4.30
CA LEU A 143 5.82 14.77 -3.33
C LEU A 143 6.50 13.49 -3.81
N LEU A 144 7.37 12.93 -2.96
CA LEU A 144 7.92 11.58 -3.11
C LEU A 144 7.31 10.68 -2.04
N VAL A 145 6.61 9.64 -2.45
CA VAL A 145 6.09 8.60 -1.55
C VAL A 145 6.94 7.34 -1.71
N LEU A 146 7.45 6.80 -0.60
CA LEU A 146 8.31 5.62 -0.61
C LEU A 146 7.67 4.48 0.18
N ASP A 147 7.63 3.31 -0.44
CA ASP A 147 7.51 2.06 0.30
C ASP A 147 8.78 1.72 1.10
N ILE A 148 8.69 0.76 2.02
CA ILE A 148 9.79 0.34 2.88
C ILE A 148 10.44 -0.95 2.38
N ASP A 149 9.67 -2.03 2.39
CA ASP A 149 10.17 -3.40 2.27
C ASP A 149 10.57 -3.69 0.82
N TYR A 150 11.81 -4.13 0.60
CA TYR A 150 12.44 -4.27 -0.73
C TYR A 150 12.58 -2.95 -1.53
N THR A 151 12.01 -1.85 -1.07
CA THR A 151 12.20 -0.52 -1.66
C THR A 151 13.44 0.18 -1.11
N ILE A 152 13.54 0.38 0.21
CA ILE A 152 14.69 1.01 0.89
C ILE A 152 15.43 0.08 1.86
N PHE A 153 14.93 -1.14 2.06
CA PHE A 153 15.42 -2.07 3.08
C PHE A 153 15.14 -3.53 2.72
N ASP A 154 16.08 -4.42 3.00
CA ASP A 154 15.86 -5.87 2.96
C ASP A 154 15.27 -6.37 4.28
N HIS A 155 13.97 -6.67 4.28
CA HIS A 155 13.24 -7.08 5.48
C HIS A 155 13.34 -8.56 5.83
N ARG A 156 14.01 -9.37 4.99
CA ARG A 156 14.04 -10.82 5.17
C ARG A 156 15.39 -11.36 5.59
N SER A 157 16.47 -10.72 5.16
CA SER A 157 17.80 -11.13 5.59
C SER A 157 17.96 -10.90 7.09
N VAL A 158 18.68 -11.81 7.74
CA VAL A 158 19.12 -11.64 9.12
C VAL A 158 20.42 -10.86 9.10
N ALA A 159 20.57 -9.91 10.04
CA ALA A 159 21.75 -9.08 10.18
C ALA A 159 21.97 -8.70 11.64
N GLU A 160 23.19 -8.30 12.00
CA GLU A 160 23.51 -7.85 13.35
C GLU A 160 23.01 -6.42 13.62
N ASN A 161 22.91 -5.60 12.57
CA ASN A 161 22.45 -4.22 12.64
C ASN A 161 21.67 -3.79 11.38
N GLY A 162 20.89 -2.72 11.49
CA GLY A 162 20.06 -2.21 10.40
C GLY A 162 20.84 -1.72 9.17
N ALA A 163 22.10 -1.31 9.34
CA ALA A 163 22.90 -0.75 8.25
C ALA A 163 23.30 -1.81 7.19
N GLU A 164 23.39 -3.08 7.60
CA GLU A 164 23.63 -4.22 6.72
C GLU A 164 22.44 -4.52 5.80
N LEU A 165 21.23 -4.27 6.29
CA LEU A 165 19.96 -4.50 5.57
C LEU A 165 19.47 -3.26 4.82
N MET A 166 20.02 -2.09 5.15
CA MET A 166 19.70 -0.83 4.48
C MET A 166 20.14 -0.88 3.01
N ARG A 167 19.24 -0.49 2.09
CA ARG A 167 19.57 -0.40 0.68
C ARG A 167 20.71 0.60 0.47
N PRO A 168 21.73 0.28 -0.34
CA PRO A 168 22.84 1.18 -0.61
C PRO A 168 22.40 2.57 -1.04
N TYR A 169 23.11 3.58 -0.57
CA TYR A 169 22.87 5.00 -0.87
C TYR A 169 21.55 5.57 -0.35
N LEU A 170 20.90 4.93 0.65
CA LEU A 170 19.61 5.40 1.17
C LEU A 170 19.66 6.86 1.62
N HIS A 171 20.62 7.22 2.48
CA HIS A 171 20.67 8.58 3.02
C HIS A 171 21.03 9.60 1.94
N GLU A 172 21.99 9.29 1.09
CA GLU A 172 22.39 10.14 -0.03
C GLU A 172 21.23 10.37 -1.01
N PHE A 173 20.42 9.33 -1.24
CA PHE A 173 19.20 9.42 -2.03
C PHE A 173 18.16 10.32 -1.38
N LEU A 174 17.88 10.15 -0.08
CA LEU A 174 16.91 10.97 0.64
C LEU A 174 17.35 12.43 0.73
N SER A 175 18.62 12.71 1.04
CA SER A 175 19.20 14.07 1.02
C SER A 175 19.08 14.72 -0.37
N ALA A 176 19.35 13.95 -1.44
CA ALA A 176 19.23 14.44 -2.80
C ALA A 176 17.76 14.72 -3.19
N ALA A 177 16.85 13.80 -2.89
CA ALA A 177 15.42 13.95 -3.17
C ALA A 177 14.81 15.11 -2.38
N TYR A 178 15.21 15.29 -1.11
CA TYR A 178 14.65 16.32 -0.24
C TYR A 178 14.84 17.74 -0.77
N LYS A 179 15.82 17.97 -1.66
CA LYS A 179 16.02 19.27 -2.32
C LYS A 179 14.80 19.71 -3.12
N ASP A 180 14.09 18.77 -3.73
CA ASP A 180 12.99 19.06 -4.67
C ASP A 180 11.64 18.45 -4.22
N TYR A 181 11.66 17.50 -3.29
CA TYR A 181 10.50 16.73 -2.86
C TYR A 181 10.33 16.76 -1.35
N ASP A 182 9.11 16.96 -0.88
CA ASP A 182 8.68 16.47 0.42
C ASP A 182 8.57 14.94 0.38
N ILE A 183 9.05 14.28 1.44
CA ILE A 183 9.23 12.83 1.45
C ILE A 183 8.25 12.21 2.44
N ALA A 184 7.39 11.33 1.95
CA ALA A 184 6.48 10.54 2.76
C ALA A 184 6.84 9.05 2.69
N ILE A 185 6.59 8.33 3.78
CA ILE A 185 6.69 6.87 3.81
C ILE A 185 5.29 6.27 3.79
N TRP A 186 5.07 5.22 3.01
CA TRP A 186 3.82 4.46 3.05
C TRP A 186 4.09 2.96 2.99
N SER A 187 3.89 2.26 4.11
CA SER A 187 4.07 0.81 4.23
C SER A 187 2.74 0.08 4.40
N ALA A 188 2.65 -1.15 3.88
CA ALA A 188 1.51 -2.06 4.11
C ALA A 188 1.61 -2.79 5.47
N THR A 189 2.10 -2.10 6.49
CA THR A 189 2.31 -2.61 7.85
C THR A 189 1.85 -1.56 8.84
N SER A 190 1.52 -1.95 10.07
CA SER A 190 1.11 -1.00 11.11
C SER A 190 2.14 0.10 11.38
N MET A 191 1.66 1.28 11.81
CA MET A 191 2.50 2.43 12.15
C MET A 191 3.64 2.09 13.13
N ARG A 192 3.41 1.16 14.06
CA ARG A 192 4.44 0.69 15.00
C ARG A 192 5.67 0.17 14.26
N TRP A 193 5.47 -0.75 13.31
CA TRP A 193 6.56 -1.33 12.53
C TRP A 193 7.25 -0.30 11.63
N ILE A 194 6.49 0.67 11.10
CA ILE A 194 7.06 1.77 10.33
C ILE A 194 8.02 2.59 11.18
N VAL A 195 7.59 3.01 12.37
CA VAL A 195 8.42 3.79 13.29
C VAL A 195 9.67 3.01 13.71
N GLU A 196 9.52 1.73 14.03
CA GLU A 196 10.65 0.86 14.39
C GLU A 196 11.66 0.74 13.23
N LYS A 197 11.20 0.51 11.99
CA LYS A 197 12.07 0.44 10.79
C LYS A 197 12.73 1.77 10.46
N MET A 198 12.01 2.89 10.50
CA MET A 198 12.59 4.21 10.23
C MET A 198 13.66 4.60 11.25
N LYS A 199 13.47 4.22 12.51
CA LYS A 199 14.48 4.40 13.56
C LYS A 199 15.68 3.47 13.35
N LEU A 200 15.46 2.19 13.06
CA LEU A 200 16.51 1.20 12.80
C LEU A 200 17.43 1.63 11.65
N LEU A 201 16.86 2.21 10.60
CA LEU A 201 17.58 2.72 9.43
C LEU A 201 18.13 4.13 9.62
N GLY A 202 17.92 4.76 10.79
CA GLY A 202 18.35 6.13 11.05
C GLY A 202 17.72 7.16 10.12
N VAL A 203 16.58 6.87 9.50
CA VAL A 203 15.86 7.77 8.58
C VAL A 203 15.25 8.95 9.33
N THR A 204 14.76 8.71 10.55
CA THR A 204 14.17 9.73 11.43
C THR A 204 15.16 10.32 12.43
N ASP A 205 16.46 10.16 12.21
CA ASP A 205 17.49 10.76 13.04
C ASP A 205 17.48 12.30 12.89
N GLU A 206 17.56 13.02 14.00
CA GLU A 206 17.52 14.49 14.00
C GLU A 206 18.69 15.12 13.25
N SER A 207 19.85 14.44 13.20
CA SER A 207 21.07 14.89 12.52
C SER A 207 21.00 14.86 11.00
N ARG A 208 19.94 14.28 10.40
CA ARG A 208 19.76 14.24 8.95
C ARG A 208 19.46 15.64 8.39
N ASP A 209 20.02 15.90 7.21
CA ASP A 209 19.80 17.10 6.40
C ASP A 209 18.50 17.05 5.59
N TYR A 210 17.73 15.97 5.74
CA TYR A 210 16.38 15.80 5.21
C TYR A 210 15.38 15.50 6.32
N LYS A 211 14.09 15.70 6.02
CA LYS A 211 12.99 15.41 6.93
C LYS A 211 11.84 14.72 6.19
N LEU A 212 11.11 13.87 6.90
CA LEU A 212 9.88 13.27 6.40
C LEU A 212 8.71 14.21 6.69
N VAL A 213 7.81 14.39 5.73
CA VAL A 213 6.59 15.20 5.93
C VAL A 213 5.57 14.43 6.78
N PHE A 214 5.34 13.16 6.48
CA PHE A 214 4.47 12.25 7.23
C PHE A 214 4.72 10.78 6.86
N MET A 215 4.08 9.86 7.59
CA MET A 215 4.11 8.42 7.33
C MET A 215 2.68 7.88 7.31
N LEU A 216 2.40 6.93 6.42
CA LEU A 216 1.11 6.24 6.27
C LEU A 216 1.32 4.73 6.45
N ASP A 217 0.36 4.08 7.10
CA ASP A 217 0.33 2.64 7.33
C ASP A 217 -0.76 1.93 6.53
N ASP A 218 -0.95 0.65 6.82
CA ASP A 218 -1.98 -0.23 6.26
C ASP A 218 -3.40 0.32 6.47
N ALA A 219 -3.68 1.02 7.57
CA ALA A 219 -4.98 1.63 7.83
C ALA A 219 -5.36 2.72 6.81
N ALA A 220 -4.39 3.35 6.13
CA ALA A 220 -4.66 4.29 5.05
C ALA A 220 -4.95 3.61 3.69
N MET A 221 -4.69 2.31 3.58
CA MET A 221 -4.93 1.54 2.35
C MET A 221 -6.42 1.24 2.15
N ILE A 222 -6.77 0.89 0.91
CA ILE A 222 -8.12 0.44 0.55
C ILE A 222 -8.06 -0.94 -0.10
N THR A 223 -9.14 -1.68 0.08
CA THR A 223 -9.34 -2.98 -0.57
C THR A 223 -10.02 -2.80 -1.91
N VAL A 224 -9.47 -3.41 -2.96
CA VAL A 224 -10.01 -3.41 -4.32
C VAL A 224 -10.17 -4.83 -4.84
N LEU A 225 -11.23 -5.04 -5.63
CA LEU A 225 -11.41 -6.26 -6.40
C LEU A 225 -10.77 -6.09 -7.78
N CYS A 226 -9.64 -6.76 -7.99
CA CYS A 226 -8.97 -6.87 -9.28
C CYS A 226 -9.46 -8.14 -10.01
N PRO A 227 -9.99 -8.04 -11.25
CA PRO A 227 -10.49 -9.20 -11.98
C PRO A 227 -9.50 -10.36 -12.11
N LEU A 228 -8.20 -10.05 -12.20
CA LEU A 228 -7.14 -11.04 -12.47
C LEU A 228 -6.40 -11.50 -11.21
N ARG A 229 -6.45 -10.71 -10.12
CA ARG A 229 -5.75 -11.00 -8.86
C ARG A 229 -6.67 -11.26 -7.68
N GLY A 230 -7.98 -11.18 -7.88
CA GLY A 230 -8.96 -11.22 -6.81
C GLY A 230 -8.88 -9.99 -5.92
N VAL A 231 -9.09 -10.17 -4.62
CA VAL A 231 -9.14 -9.08 -3.65
C VAL A 231 -7.72 -8.74 -3.19
N ILE A 232 -7.33 -7.49 -3.37
CA ILE A 232 -6.00 -6.97 -3.02
C ILE A 232 -6.13 -5.63 -2.29
N GLU A 233 -5.11 -5.26 -1.54
CA GLU A 233 -5.00 -3.93 -0.94
C GLU A 233 -4.04 -3.05 -1.74
N VAL A 234 -4.36 -1.76 -1.81
CA VAL A 234 -3.59 -0.77 -2.58
C VAL A 234 -3.37 0.51 -1.74
N LYS A 235 -2.39 1.31 -2.13
CA LYS A 235 -1.98 2.58 -1.53
C LYS A 235 -2.48 3.76 -2.39
N PRO A 236 -3.75 4.18 -2.24
CA PRO A 236 -4.35 5.20 -3.11
C PRO A 236 -3.80 6.59 -2.77
N LEU A 237 -2.95 7.16 -3.64
CA LEU A 237 -2.42 8.52 -3.47
C LEU A 237 -3.52 9.59 -3.37
N GLY A 238 -4.72 9.30 -3.87
CA GLY A 238 -5.91 10.13 -3.68
C GLY A 238 -6.23 10.45 -2.21
N VAL A 239 -5.84 9.59 -1.26
CA VAL A 239 -5.97 9.89 0.18
C VAL A 239 -5.09 11.06 0.60
N ILE A 240 -3.86 11.14 0.07
CA ILE A 240 -2.96 12.25 0.33
C ILE A 240 -3.46 13.51 -0.41
N TRP A 241 -3.79 13.39 -1.70
CA TRP A 241 -4.23 14.52 -2.53
C TRP A 241 -5.53 15.16 -2.01
N GLY A 242 -6.44 14.37 -1.44
CA GLY A 242 -7.67 14.89 -0.84
C GLY A 242 -7.45 15.65 0.48
N LYS A 243 -6.30 15.46 1.14
CA LYS A 243 -5.94 16.13 2.40
C LYS A 243 -4.94 17.28 2.21
N TYR A 244 -4.11 17.20 1.18
CA TYR A 244 -3.02 18.15 0.90
C TYR A 244 -3.13 18.65 -0.54
N SER A 245 -3.79 19.80 -0.71
CA SER A 245 -4.13 20.35 -2.03
C SER A 245 -2.92 20.82 -2.85
N GLN A 246 -1.75 21.00 -2.22
CA GLN A 246 -0.50 21.29 -2.93
C GLN A 246 0.04 20.08 -3.72
N TYR A 247 -0.46 18.86 -3.46
CA TYR A 247 -0.03 17.64 -4.13
C TYR A 247 -1.14 17.08 -5.02
N SER A 248 -0.74 16.56 -6.18
CA SER A 248 -1.62 15.89 -7.14
C SER A 248 -0.81 14.90 -8.00
N SER A 249 -1.45 14.22 -8.96
CA SER A 249 -0.76 13.36 -9.93
C SER A 249 0.35 14.08 -10.69
N LYS A 250 0.21 15.39 -10.91
CA LYS A 250 1.13 16.23 -11.69
C LYS A 250 2.48 16.47 -11.01
N ASN A 251 2.57 16.31 -9.70
CA ASN A 251 3.78 16.57 -8.92
C ASN A 251 4.08 15.50 -7.86
N THR A 252 3.40 14.35 -7.92
CA THR A 252 3.64 13.23 -6.99
C THR A 252 4.22 12.04 -7.74
N ILE A 253 5.24 11.42 -7.17
CA ILE A 253 5.77 10.13 -7.62
C ILE A 253 5.91 9.17 -6.44
N MET A 254 5.55 7.91 -6.65
CA MET A 254 5.60 6.85 -5.65
C MET A 254 6.56 5.75 -6.09
N PHE A 255 7.49 5.35 -5.22
CA PHE A 255 8.35 4.17 -5.43
C PHE A 255 7.88 3.02 -4.57
N ASP A 256 7.64 1.89 -5.21
CA ASP A 256 7.18 0.66 -4.60
C ASP A 256 7.64 -0.50 -5.49
N ASP A 257 8.13 -1.59 -4.92
CA ASP A 257 8.57 -2.75 -5.71
C ASP A 257 7.38 -3.53 -6.26
N LEU A 258 6.20 -3.36 -5.64
CA LEU A 258 4.98 -4.05 -5.99
C LEU A 258 4.06 -3.14 -6.79
N ARG A 259 3.89 -3.47 -8.08
CA ARG A 259 3.06 -2.69 -9.01
C ARG A 259 1.62 -2.54 -8.51
N ARG A 260 1.09 -3.59 -7.87
CA ARG A 260 -0.28 -3.61 -7.36
C ARG A 260 -0.58 -2.47 -6.39
N ASN A 261 0.41 -2.03 -5.61
CA ASN A 261 0.21 -1.00 -4.58
C ASN A 261 -0.24 0.35 -5.15
N PHE A 262 0.09 0.66 -6.40
CA PHE A 262 -0.30 1.92 -7.05
C PHE A 262 -1.31 1.71 -8.20
N LEU A 263 -2.10 0.64 -8.20
CA LEU A 263 -3.15 0.39 -9.21
C LEU A 263 -4.21 1.49 -9.31
N MET A 264 -4.45 2.22 -8.22
CA MET A 264 -5.39 3.36 -8.21
C MET A 264 -4.77 4.67 -8.70
N ASN A 265 -3.46 4.68 -8.96
CA ASN A 265 -2.70 5.83 -9.45
C ASN A 265 -1.52 5.36 -10.33
N PRO A 266 -1.79 4.62 -11.41
CA PRO A 266 -0.76 3.87 -12.15
C PRO A 266 0.26 4.75 -12.87
N LYS A 267 -0.10 6.01 -13.17
CA LYS A 267 0.80 7.00 -13.79
C LYS A 267 1.76 7.65 -12.80
N SER A 268 1.43 7.66 -11.51
CA SER A 268 2.27 8.26 -10.47
C SER A 268 3.19 7.23 -9.80
N GLY A 269 3.08 5.95 -10.14
CA GLY A 269 3.92 4.88 -9.58
C GLY A 269 5.12 4.52 -10.47
N LEU A 270 6.27 4.33 -9.86
CA LEU A 270 7.46 3.74 -10.47
C LEU A 270 7.75 2.42 -9.74
N ARG A 271 7.71 1.30 -10.48
CA ARG A 271 8.11 -0.01 -9.95
C ARG A 271 9.62 -0.06 -9.80
N ILE A 272 10.10 0.09 -8.58
CA ILE A 272 11.54 -0.01 -8.29
C ILE A 272 11.96 -1.49 -8.32
N LYS A 273 13.21 -1.79 -8.67
CA LYS A 273 13.73 -3.16 -8.54
C LYS A 273 13.79 -3.53 -7.06
N PRO A 274 13.28 -4.71 -6.65
CA PRO A 274 13.32 -5.11 -5.24
C PRO A 274 14.77 -5.30 -4.78
N PHE A 275 15.08 -4.84 -3.57
CA PHE A 275 16.35 -5.04 -2.90
C PHE A 275 16.24 -6.19 -1.90
N SER A 276 16.71 -7.36 -2.29
CA SER A 276 16.70 -8.58 -1.48
C SER A 276 18.11 -9.18 -1.37
N GLU A 277 18.30 -10.07 -0.40
CA GLU A 277 19.56 -10.75 -0.12
C GLU A 277 20.71 -9.75 0.03
N ALA A 278 20.55 -8.79 0.94
CA ALA A 278 21.47 -7.66 1.12
C ALA A 278 22.95 -8.11 1.23
N HIS A 279 23.20 -9.20 1.95
CA HIS A 279 24.54 -9.79 2.09
C HIS A 279 25.21 -10.15 0.74
N LEU A 280 24.45 -10.49 -0.30
CA LEU A 280 24.97 -10.80 -1.64
C LEU A 280 24.95 -9.57 -2.57
N ASN A 281 23.93 -8.71 -2.45
CA ASN A 281 23.60 -7.74 -3.48
C ASN A 281 24.00 -6.29 -3.14
N ARG A 282 24.27 -5.97 -1.86
CA ARG A 282 24.51 -4.60 -1.37
C ARG A 282 25.67 -3.88 -2.10
N HIS A 283 26.72 -4.58 -2.50
CA HIS A 283 27.84 -3.94 -3.19
C HIS A 283 27.57 -3.67 -4.69
N LYS A 284 26.51 -4.26 -5.25
CA LYS A 284 26.14 -4.15 -6.68
C LYS A 284 24.96 -3.20 -6.89
N ASP A 285 24.06 -3.08 -5.92
CA ASP A 285 22.88 -2.22 -6.03
C ASP A 285 23.28 -0.73 -6.07
N LYS A 286 22.84 -0.05 -7.13
CA LYS A 286 23.01 1.40 -7.34
C LYS A 286 21.68 2.04 -7.71
N GLU A 287 20.55 1.38 -7.42
CA GLU A 287 19.25 1.78 -7.93
C GLU A 287 18.83 3.14 -7.35
N LEU A 288 18.96 3.32 -6.03
CA LEU A 288 18.67 4.60 -5.37
C LEU A 288 19.56 5.74 -5.90
N LEU A 289 20.83 5.47 -6.20
CA LEU A 289 21.72 6.46 -6.81
C LEU A 289 21.26 6.90 -8.20
N LYS A 290 20.74 5.97 -9.01
CA LYS A 290 20.18 6.30 -10.32
C LYS A 290 18.83 7.03 -10.19
N LEU A 291 17.99 6.60 -9.24
CA LEU A 291 16.68 7.21 -9.00
C LEU A 291 16.81 8.64 -8.43
N ALA A 292 17.82 8.93 -7.62
CA ALA A 292 18.14 10.31 -7.21
C ALA A 292 18.34 11.22 -8.42
N LYS A 293 19.08 10.73 -9.43
CA LYS A 293 19.30 11.47 -10.69
C LYS A 293 18.01 11.63 -11.48
N TYR A 294 17.17 10.60 -11.50
CA TYR A 294 15.86 10.66 -12.16
C TYR A 294 14.94 11.69 -11.52
N LEU A 295 14.77 11.64 -10.19
CA LEU A 295 13.96 12.57 -9.43
C LEU A 295 14.40 14.02 -9.64
N LYS A 296 15.71 14.28 -9.58
CA LYS A 296 16.26 15.61 -9.88
C LYS A 296 15.91 16.05 -11.30
N ALA A 297 16.16 15.18 -12.29
CA ALA A 297 15.93 15.52 -13.69
C ALA A 297 14.46 15.84 -13.99
N ILE A 298 13.51 15.04 -13.49
CA ILE A 298 12.08 15.34 -13.69
C ILE A 298 11.63 16.55 -12.87
N ALA A 299 12.27 16.82 -11.73
CA ALA A 299 11.97 18.01 -10.93
C ALA A 299 12.37 19.31 -11.63
N GLU A 300 13.50 19.31 -12.34
CA GLU A 300 14.01 20.48 -13.06
C GLU A 300 13.34 20.67 -14.44
N ASN A 301 12.84 19.60 -15.07
CA ASN A 301 12.49 19.61 -16.49
C ASN A 301 11.04 19.23 -16.81
N CYS A 302 10.21 18.93 -15.81
CA CYS A 302 8.86 18.43 -16.05
C CYS A 302 7.86 19.04 -15.07
N ASP A 303 7.06 20.00 -15.51
CA ASP A 303 6.04 20.65 -14.66
C ASP A 303 4.80 19.77 -14.42
N ASP A 304 4.66 18.68 -15.18
CA ASP A 304 3.49 17.81 -15.14
C ASP A 304 3.91 16.35 -15.33
N PHE A 305 3.95 15.61 -14.22
CA PHE A 305 4.34 14.20 -14.18
C PHE A 305 3.39 13.27 -14.91
N ASP A 306 2.16 13.66 -15.22
CA ASP A 306 1.24 12.83 -16.01
C ASP A 306 1.72 12.63 -17.46
N LYS A 307 2.71 13.43 -17.89
CA LYS A 307 3.39 13.31 -19.20
C LYS A 307 4.55 12.31 -19.19
N LEU A 308 4.95 11.81 -18.02
CA LEU A 308 6.06 10.88 -17.87
C LEU A 308 5.62 9.44 -18.08
N ASN A 309 6.54 8.62 -18.57
CA ASN A 309 6.41 7.17 -18.52
C ASN A 309 7.47 6.62 -17.57
N HIS A 310 7.10 6.44 -16.30
CA HIS A 310 8.00 5.95 -15.26
C HIS A 310 8.52 4.54 -15.51
N ARG A 311 7.91 3.75 -16.41
CA ARG A 311 8.47 2.44 -16.82
C ARG A 311 9.77 2.58 -17.61
N ARG A 312 9.99 3.73 -18.26
CA ARG A 312 11.16 4.06 -19.08
C ARG A 312 11.99 5.17 -18.46
N TRP A 313 12.07 5.20 -17.13
CA TRP A 313 12.81 6.22 -16.39
C TRP A 313 14.32 6.21 -16.70
N GLU A 314 14.90 5.04 -16.97
CA GLU A 314 16.31 4.92 -17.39
C GLU A 314 16.53 5.56 -18.79
N ASP A 315 15.60 5.35 -19.73
CA ASP A 315 15.65 5.97 -21.06
C ASP A 315 15.55 7.50 -20.97
N TYR A 316 14.70 8.01 -20.08
CA TYR A 316 14.58 9.45 -19.85
C TYR A 316 15.92 10.08 -19.48
N LEU A 317 16.68 9.43 -18.58
CA LEU A 317 18.02 9.87 -18.21
C LEU A 317 19.02 9.79 -19.37
N SER A 318 18.94 8.75 -20.21
CA SER A 318 19.84 8.58 -21.36
C SER A 318 19.67 9.70 -22.40
N LYS A 319 18.42 10.08 -22.69
CA LYS A 319 18.10 11.15 -23.64
C LYS A 319 18.63 12.50 -23.15
N LYS A 320 18.50 12.78 -21.86
CA LYS A 320 18.99 14.02 -21.24
C LYS A 320 20.51 14.14 -21.18
N ARG A 321 21.26 13.04 -21.20
CA ARG A 321 22.73 13.08 -21.33
C ARG A 321 23.20 13.35 -22.75
N SER A 322 22.34 13.10 -23.73
CA SER A 322 22.66 13.21 -25.16
C SER A 322 22.19 14.53 -25.78
N SER A 323 21.46 15.36 -25.00
CA SER A 323 20.93 16.67 -25.36
C SER A 323 21.70 17.77 -24.65
#